data_AF-A0AAV5SJY0-F1
#
_entry.id   AF-A0AAV5SJY0-F1
#
_cell.length_a   1.000
_cell.length_b   1.000
_cell.length_c   1.000
_cell.angle_alpha   90.00
_cell.angle_beta   90.00
_cell.angle_gamma   90.00
#
_symmetry.space_group_name_H-M   'P 1'
#
loop_
_entity.id
_entity.type
_entity.pdbx_description
1 polymer ?
#
loop_
_entity_poly.entity_id
_entity_poly.type
_entity_poly.pdbx_seq_one_letter_code
_entity_poly.pdbx_strand_id
1 'polypeptide(L)'
;FYLNEPIRALCLTEAEQAISALLACFYDDVPKLSPSGRRIHSAVKEKLIRCLAEVCRRSIATRGVRGQLAVAMQVSRIVSLFPCITDLSIRASDSLEVCEI
;
A
#
# COMPACT_ATOMS: atom_id res chain seq x y z
N PHE A 1 7.99 -9.33 -13.84
CA PHE A 1 6.95 -9.58 -12.82
C PHE A 1 5.75 -8.71 -13.16
N TYR A 2 4.58 -9.30 -13.45
CA TYR A 2 3.37 -8.55 -13.80
C TYR A 2 2.47 -8.41 -12.56
N LEU A 3 2.52 -7.25 -11.89
CA LEU A 3 1.63 -6.96 -10.76
C LEU A 3 0.18 -6.64 -11.17
N ASN A 4 -0.08 -6.46 -12.47
CA ASN A 4 -1.40 -6.12 -12.98
C ASN A 4 -2.47 -7.14 -12.55
N GLU A 5 -2.21 -8.44 -12.69
CA GLU A 5 -3.18 -9.48 -12.32
C GLU A 5 -3.40 -9.58 -10.80
N PRO A 6 -2.35 -9.61 -9.95
CA PRO A 6 -2.52 -9.51 -8.50
C PRO A 6 -3.31 -8.27 -8.05
N ILE A 7 -3.03 -7.09 -8.63
CA ILE A 7 -3.74 -5.85 -8.31
C ILE A 7 -5.20 -5.94 -8.74
N ARG A 8 -5.49 -6.43 -9.95
CA ARG A 8 -6.87 -6.63 -10.44
C ARG A 8 -7.65 -7.60 -9.56
N ALA A 9 -7.02 -8.68 -9.10
CA ALA A 9 -7.64 -9.69 -8.24
C ALA A 9 -8.00 -9.17 -6.83
N LEU A 10 -7.52 -7.98 -6.42
CA LEU A 10 -7.96 -7.33 -5.20
C LEU A 10 -9.34 -6.67 -5.35
N CYS A 11 -9.78 -6.39 -6.58
CA CYS A 11 -11.01 -5.68 -6.90
C CYS A 11 -11.14 -4.40 -6.05
N LEU A 12 -10.10 -3.55 -6.06
CA LEU A 12 -10.09 -2.33 -5.26
C LEU A 12 -11.15 -1.34 -5.75
N THR A 13 -11.83 -0.72 -4.79
CA THR A 13 -12.59 0.51 -5.05
C THR A 13 -11.62 1.68 -5.27
N GLU A 14 -12.10 2.76 -5.89
CA GLU A 14 -11.29 3.98 -6.07
C GLU A 14 -10.73 4.51 -4.76
N ALA A 15 -11.53 4.46 -3.68
CA ALA A 15 -11.10 4.89 -2.36
C ALA A 15 -10.00 3.98 -1.77
N GLU A 16 -10.13 2.66 -1.91
CA GLU A 16 -9.08 1.72 -1.46
C GLU A 16 -7.81 1.95 -2.27
N GLN A 17 -7.92 2.14 -3.59
CA GLN A 17 -6.78 2.38 -4.46
C GLN A 17 -6.05 3.68 -4.10
N ALA A 18 -6.77 4.78 -3.88
CA ALA A 18 -6.18 6.06 -3.50
C ALA A 18 -5.43 6.00 -2.16
N ILE A 19 -6.04 5.40 -1.13
CA ILE A 19 -5.39 5.24 0.17
C ILE A 19 -4.20 4.27 0.09
N SER A 20 -4.31 3.19 -0.70
CA SER A 20 -3.21 2.23 -0.90
C SER A 20 -2.02 2.87 -1.62
N ALA A 21 -2.27 3.68 -2.64
CA ALA A 21 -1.22 4.42 -3.34
C ALA A 21 -0.49 5.39 -2.42
N LEU A 22 -1.23 6.12 -1.57
CA LEU A 22 -0.62 7.00 -0.58
C LEU A 22 0.15 6.21 0.49
N LEU A 23 -0.38 5.08 0.96
CA LEU A 23 0.28 4.22 1.94
C LEU A 23 1.58 3.61 1.40
N ALA A 24 1.65 3.30 0.10
CA ALA A 24 2.87 2.77 -0.53
C ALA A 24 4.07 3.72 -0.32
N CYS A 25 3.85 5.04 -0.34
CA CYS A 25 4.91 6.04 -0.09
C CYS A 25 5.46 6.03 1.35
N PHE A 26 4.72 5.45 2.30
CA PHE A 26 5.08 5.38 3.71
C PHE A 26 5.32 3.93 4.18
N TYR A 27 5.26 2.97 3.27
CA TYR A 27 5.35 1.55 3.63
C TYR A 27 6.78 1.18 4.01
N ASP A 28 7.73 1.56 3.18
CA ASP A 28 9.15 1.34 3.43
C ASP A 28 9.72 2.40 4.39
N ASP A 29 10.79 2.04 5.07
CA ASP A 29 11.50 3.00 5.91
C ASP A 29 12.28 4.00 5.06
N VAL A 30 12.09 5.28 5.34
CA VAL A 30 12.84 6.34 4.65
C VAL A 30 14.20 6.53 5.33
N PRO A 31 15.31 6.36 4.60
CA PRO A 31 16.64 6.53 5.17
C PRO A 31 16.89 8.00 5.55
N LYS A 32 17.81 8.23 6.50
CA LYS A 32 18.29 9.56 6.90
C LYS A 32 17.23 10.49 7.52
N LEU A 33 16.07 9.98 7.93
CA LEU A 33 15.11 10.76 8.73
C LEU A 33 15.69 11.12 10.11
N SER A 34 15.40 12.34 10.58
CA SER A 34 15.65 12.73 11.97
C SER A 34 14.77 11.91 12.93
N PRO A 35 15.09 11.86 14.24
CA PRO A 35 14.25 11.16 15.21
C PRO A 35 12.80 11.66 15.24
N SER A 36 12.57 12.97 15.09
CA SER A 36 11.22 13.54 14.96
C SER A 36 10.57 13.17 13.63
N GLY A 37 11.33 13.18 12.53
CA GLY A 37 10.86 12.76 11.21
C GLY A 37 10.40 11.30 11.20
N ARG A 38 11.16 10.38 11.81
CA ARG A 38 10.76 8.96 11.96
C ARG A 38 9.45 8.82 12.73
N ARG A 39 9.28 9.55 13.84
CA ARG A 39 8.03 9.53 14.61
C ARG A 39 6.83 9.99 13.80
N ILE A 40 6.99 11.09 13.05
CA ILE A 40 5.93 11.60 12.16
C ILE A 40 5.63 10.58 11.06
N HIS A 41 6.66 10.02 10.43
CA HIS A 41 6.52 9.01 9.38
C HIS A 41 5.73 7.79 9.86
N SER A 42 6.11 7.22 11.01
CA SER A 42 5.39 6.09 11.62
C SER A 42 3.95 6.46 11.98
N ALA A 43 3.71 7.66 12.54
CA ALA A 43 2.36 8.11 12.88
C ALA A 43 1.47 8.28 11.64
N VAL A 44 2.01 8.79 10.53
CA VAL A 44 1.29 8.90 9.26
C VAL A 44 1.00 7.52 8.68
N LYS A 45 1.99 6.62 8.65
CA LYS A 45 1.82 5.22 8.22
C LYS A 45 0.68 4.53 8.99
N GLU A 46 0.69 4.63 10.32
CA GLU A 46 -0.38 4.06 11.16
C GLU A 46 -1.75 4.67 10.85
N LYS A 47 -1.82 5.99 10.68
CA LYS A 47 -3.07 6.68 10.36
C LYS A 47 -3.63 6.22 9.00
N LEU A 48 -2.75 6.02 8.01
CA LEU A 48 -3.12 5.51 6.70
C LEU A 48 -3.60 4.05 6.76
N ILE A 49 -2.95 3.17 7.54
CA ILE A 49 -3.42 1.79 7.75
C ILE A 49 -4.81 1.76 8.39
N ARG A 50 -5.06 2.62 9.40
CA ARG A 50 -6.39 2.74 10.02
C ARG A 50 -7.43 3.26 9.03
N CYS A 51 -7.07 4.23 8.20
CA CYS A 51 -7.93 4.77 7.15
C CYS A 51 -8.27 3.69 6.10
N LEU A 52 -7.27 2.91 5.67
CA LEU A 52 -7.47 1.80 4.75
C LEU A 52 -8.43 0.76 5.34
N ALA A 53 -8.26 0.40 6.62
CA ALA A 53 -9.16 -0.54 7.29
C ALA A 53 -10.60 -0.02 7.39
N GLU A 54 -10.80 1.29 7.58
CA GLU A 54 -12.12 1.91 7.58
C GLU A 54 -12.78 1.85 6.20
N VAL A 55 -12.03 2.19 5.14
CA VAL A 55 -12.53 2.14 3.76
C VAL A 55 -12.85 0.69 3.36
N CYS A 56 -11.96 -0.26 3.65
CA CYS A 56 -12.19 -1.69 3.43
C CYS A 56 -13.43 -2.19 4.18
N ARG A 57 -13.68 -1.71 5.40
CA ARG A 57 -14.89 -2.07 6.15
C ARG A 57 -16.16 -1.65 5.43
N ARG A 58 -16.17 -0.43 4.86
CA ARG A 58 -17.32 0.10 4.10
C ARG A 58 -17.51 -0.67 2.80
N SER A 59 -16.45 -0.94 2.04
CA SER A 59 -16.52 -1.66 0.77
C SER A 59 -16.93 -3.13 0.94
N ILE A 60 -16.46 -3.80 2.00
CA ILE A 60 -16.82 -5.19 2.29
C ILE A 60 -18.29 -5.28 2.73
N ALA A 61 -18.76 -4.30 3.51
CA ALA A 61 -20.16 -4.22 3.92
C ALA A 61 -21.12 -4.06 2.72
N THR A 62 -20.74 -3.29 1.69
CA THR A 62 -21.55 -3.15 0.46
C THR A 62 -21.57 -4.43 -0.37
N ARG A 63 -20.59 -5.32 -0.21
CA ARG A 63 -20.55 -6.66 -0.82
C ARG A 63 -21.31 -7.72 -0.01
N GLY A 64 -22.03 -7.32 1.04
CA GLY A 64 -22.79 -8.24 1.90
C GLY A 64 -21.96 -9.07 2.86
N VAL A 65 -20.64 -8.83 2.93
CA VAL A 65 -19.73 -9.51 3.86
C VAL A 65 -19.58 -8.64 5.12
N ARG A 66 -19.54 -9.26 6.31
CA ARG A 66 -19.35 -8.56 7.58
C ARG A 66 -18.32 -9.29 8.44
N GLY A 67 -17.59 -8.53 9.26
CA GLY A 67 -16.66 -9.06 10.25
C GLY A 67 -15.25 -8.50 10.13
N GLN A 68 -14.57 -8.40 11.28
CA GLN A 68 -13.22 -7.84 11.36
C GLN A 68 -12.19 -8.68 10.58
N LEU A 69 -12.37 -10.00 10.51
CA LEU A 69 -11.47 -10.90 9.77
C LEU A 69 -11.44 -10.58 8.27
N ALA A 70 -12.60 -10.34 7.65
CA ALA A 70 -12.68 -9.99 6.23
C ALA A 70 -11.94 -8.67 5.92
N VAL A 71 -12.09 -7.67 6.80
CA VAL A 71 -11.37 -6.40 6.71
C VAL A 71 -9.87 -6.61 6.84
N ALA A 72 -9.43 -7.35 7.85
CA ALA A 72 -8.02 -7.66 8.07
C ALA A 72 -7.40 -8.41 6.89
N MET A 73 -8.11 -9.38 6.31
CA MET A 73 -7.68 -10.10 5.11
C MET A 73 -7.51 -9.16 3.92
N GLN A 74 -8.48 -8.28 3.66
CA GLN A 74 -8.38 -7.34 2.53
C GLN A 74 -7.22 -6.36 2.70
N VAL A 75 -7.05 -5.80 3.89
CA VAL A 75 -5.89 -4.93 4.22
C VAL A 75 -4.58 -5.68 4.04
N SER A 76 -4.49 -6.91 4.55
CA SER A 76 -3.29 -7.75 4.43
C SER A 76 -2.92 -8.03 2.96
N ARG A 77 -3.91 -8.41 2.14
CA ARG A 77 -3.71 -8.65 0.70
C ARG A 77 -3.20 -7.41 -0.03
N ILE A 78 -3.73 -6.23 0.29
CA ILE A 78 -3.25 -4.95 -0.25
C ILE A 78 -1.79 -4.71 0.14
N VAL A 79 -1.50 -4.78 1.44
CA VAL A 79 -0.19 -4.46 2.01
C VAL A 79 0.88 -5.44 1.51
N SER A 80 0.54 -6.70 1.26
CA SER A 80 1.47 -7.71 0.72
C SER A 80 2.00 -7.40 -0.69
N LEU A 81 1.36 -6.47 -1.42
CA LEU A 81 1.86 -6.06 -2.74
C LEU A 81 3.00 -5.06 -2.66
N PHE A 82 3.14 -4.32 -1.56
CA PHE A 82 4.09 -3.22 -1.47
C PHE A 82 5.56 -3.65 -1.66
N PRO A 83 6.06 -4.76 -1.06
CA PRO A 83 7.42 -5.21 -1.33
C PRO A 83 7.69 -5.46 -2.83
N CYS A 84 6.71 -5.98 -3.56
CA CYS A 84 6.84 -6.21 -5.00
C CYS A 84 6.81 -4.90 -5.80
N ILE A 85 6.04 -3.91 -5.36
CA ILE A 85 6.01 -2.57 -5.97
C ILE A 85 7.36 -1.88 -5.76
N THR A 86 7.94 -2.00 -4.57
CA THR A 86 9.27 -1.48 -4.24
C THR A 86 10.35 -2.13 -5.11
N ASP A 87 10.40 -3.47 -5.18
CA ASP A 87 11.36 -4.19 -6.03
C ASP A 87 11.25 -3.79 -7.51
N LEU A 88 10.03 -3.67 -8.04
CA LEU A 88 9.82 -3.19 -9.42
C LEU A 88 10.27 -1.74 -9.61
N SER A 89 10.03 -0.87 -8.63
CA SER A 89 10.42 0.54 -8.70
C SER A 89 11.95 0.69 -8.68
N ILE A 90 12.65 -0.10 -7.86
CA ILE A 90 14.12 -0.14 -7.82
C ILE A 90 14.66 -0.60 -9.17
N ARG A 91 14.20 -1.75 -9.69
CA ARG A 91 14.66 -2.26 -11.00
C ARG A 91 14.40 -1.29 -12.15
N ALA A 92 13.26 -0.59 -12.12
CA ALA A 92 12.93 0.43 -13.10
C ALA A 92 13.88 1.63 -12.99
N SER A 93 14.23 2.06 -11.78
CA SER A 93 15.23 3.11 -11.54
C SER A 93 16.60 2.71 -12.08
N ASP A 94 17.08 1.51 -11.74
CA ASP A 94 18.37 1.00 -12.22
C ASP A 94 18.43 0.92 -13.76
N SER A 95 17.32 0.54 -14.39
CA SER A 95 17.24 0.46 -15.86
C SER A 95 17.22 1.82 -16.54
N LEU A 96 16.70 2.85 -15.86
CA LEU A 96 16.73 4.24 -16.36
C LEU A 96 18.14 4.83 -16.27
N GLU A 97 18.87 4.55 -15.18
CA GLU A 97 20.26 5.00 -15.01
C GLU A 97 21.22 4.41 -16.06
N VAL A 98 20.95 3.20 -16.55
CA VAL A 98 21.77 2.55 -17.61
C VAL A 98 21.54 3.15 -18.99
N CYS A 99 20.41 3.83 -19.23
CA CYS A 99 20.10 4.46 -20.52
C CYS A 99 20.65 5.90 -20.65
N GLU A 100 21.19 6.49 -19.58
CA GLU A 100 21.73 7.85 -19.56
C GLU A 100 23.28 7.91 -19.66
N ILE A 101 23.95 6.85 -20.16
CA ILE A 101 25.41 6.78 -20.34
C ILE A 101 25.80 6.80 -21.83
#